data_AF-Q6G465-F1
#
_entry.id   AF-Q6G465-F1
#
_cell.length_a   1.000
_cell.length_b   1.000
_cell.length_c   1.000
_cell.angle_alpha   90.00
_cell.angle_beta   90.00
_cell.angle_gamma   90.00
#
_symmetry.space_group_name_H-M   'P 1'
#
loop_
_entity.id
_entity.type
_entity.pdbx_description
1 polymer ?
#
loop_
_entity_poly.entity_id
_entity_poly.type
_entity_poly.pdbx_seq_one_letter_code
_entity_poly.pdbx_strand_id
1 'polypeptide(L)'
;MARVTVEDCIDKVDNRFELVLLAGHRARQISQGAQITVDRDNDKNPVVALREIAEETLSPADLKEDLIHSLQKHVEVDEPEMASEFISHSSEAGGVLGTSSEEEGSSFDHMSEEELLAGIEGLVVPEKSDDY
;
A
#
# COMPACT_ATOMS: atom_id res chain seq x y z
N MET A 1 31.35 7.54 -18.80
CA MET A 1 30.30 6.51 -19.03
C MET A 1 30.74 5.20 -18.40
N ALA A 2 30.31 4.94 -17.17
CA ALA A 2 30.37 3.61 -16.59
C ALA A 2 29.32 2.74 -17.31
N ARG A 3 29.76 1.66 -17.97
CA ARG A 3 28.83 0.72 -18.61
C ARG A 3 28.30 -0.21 -17.52
N VAL A 4 27.04 -0.02 -17.13
CA VAL A 4 26.32 -1.04 -16.34
C VAL A 4 25.88 -2.16 -17.28
N THR A 5 26.11 -3.41 -16.86
CA THR A 5 25.62 -4.58 -17.59
C THR A 5 24.44 -5.19 -16.86
N VAL A 6 23.61 -5.96 -17.59
CA VAL A 6 22.50 -6.69 -16.95
C VAL A 6 23.05 -7.70 -15.94
N GLU A 7 24.24 -8.24 -16.18
CA GLU A 7 24.92 -9.18 -15.27
C GLU A 7 25.17 -8.54 -13.89
N ASP A 8 25.62 -7.28 -13.85
CA ASP A 8 25.85 -6.56 -12.59
C ASP A 8 24.55 -6.35 -11.79
N CYS A 9 23.41 -6.28 -12.47
CA CYS A 9 22.10 -6.07 -11.84
C CYS A 9 21.43 -7.38 -11.41
N ILE A 10 21.56 -8.46 -12.17
CA ILE A 10 20.93 -9.75 -11.83
C ILE A 10 21.56 -10.39 -10.60
N ASP A 11 22.84 -10.09 -10.32
CA ASP A 11 23.50 -10.49 -9.07
C ASP A 11 22.82 -9.88 -7.83
N LYS A 12 21.99 -8.84 -8.02
CA LYS A 12 21.25 -8.13 -6.96
C LYS A 12 19.77 -8.45 -6.98
N VAL A 13 19.21 -8.67 -8.18
CA VAL A 13 17.80 -9.01 -8.40
C VAL A 13 17.73 -10.14 -9.42
N ASP A 14 17.62 -11.38 -8.93
CA ASP A 14 17.65 -12.60 -9.76
C ASP A 14 16.60 -12.58 -10.89
N ASN A 15 15.41 -12.05 -10.59
CA ASN A 15 14.31 -11.99 -11.55
C ASN A 15 14.43 -10.76 -12.46
N ARG A 16 14.73 -11.00 -13.74
CA ARG A 16 14.88 -9.94 -14.76
C ARG A 16 13.63 -9.08 -14.95
N PHE A 17 12.43 -9.63 -14.77
CA PHE A 17 11.19 -8.84 -14.87
C PHE A 17 11.04 -7.93 -13.65
N GLU A 18 11.35 -8.45 -12.47
CA GLU A 18 11.36 -7.67 -11.23
C GLU A 18 12.41 -6.55 -11.30
N LEU A 19 13.61 -6.85 -11.80
CA LEU A 19 14.65 -5.84 -12.03
C LEU A 19 14.14 -4.69 -12.90
N VAL A 20 13.50 -4.99 -14.04
CA VAL A 20 12.95 -3.96 -14.92
C VAL A 20 11.85 -3.16 -14.23
N LEU A 21 11.00 -3.82 -13.44
CA LEU A 21 9.91 -3.18 -12.72
C LEU A 21 10.44 -2.21 -11.64
N LEU A 22 11.38 -2.67 -10.81
CA LEU A 22 12.00 -1.87 -9.75
C LEU A 22 12.82 -0.71 -10.32
N ALA A 23 13.67 -0.96 -11.33
CA ALA A 23 14.42 0.09 -12.00
C ALA A 23 13.51 1.11 -12.68
N GLY A 24 12.38 0.66 -13.25
CA GLY A 24 11.35 1.51 -13.83
C GLY A 24 10.66 2.39 -12.79
N HIS A 25 10.28 1.82 -11.65
CA HIS A 25 9.72 2.56 -10.52
C HIS A 25 10.71 3.62 -10.01
N ARG A 26 11.96 3.22 -9.77
CA ARG A 26 13.02 4.12 -9.32
C ARG A 26 13.30 5.24 -10.33
N ALA A 27 13.34 4.94 -11.62
CA ALA A 27 13.52 5.96 -12.66
C ALA A 27 12.41 7.01 -12.67
N ARG A 28 11.17 6.62 -12.33
CA ARG A 28 10.04 7.54 -12.16
C ARG A 28 10.21 8.41 -10.92
N GLN A 29 10.61 7.83 -9.78
CA GLN A 29 10.94 8.61 -8.58
C GLN A 29 12.00 9.68 -8.89
N ILE A 30 13.07 9.33 -9.59
CA ILE A 30 14.11 10.28 -10.02
C ILE A 30 13.52 11.37 -10.94
N SER A 31 12.62 11.00 -11.86
CA SER A 31 11.95 11.98 -12.73
C SER A 31 11.04 12.94 -11.97
N GLN A 32 10.50 12.53 -10.83
CA GLN A 32 9.70 13.34 -9.91
C GLN A 32 10.55 14.16 -8.94
N GLY A 33 11.88 14.07 -9.03
CA GLY A 33 12.82 14.86 -8.22
C GLY A 33 13.40 14.14 -7.00
N ALA A 34 13.23 12.82 -6.88
CA ALA A 34 13.92 12.06 -5.85
C ALA A 34 15.45 12.23 -5.98
N GLN A 35 16.13 12.35 -4.85
CA GLN A 35 17.58 12.46 -4.82
C GLN A 35 18.24 11.15 -5.29
N ILE A 36 19.28 11.30 -6.10
CA ILE A 36 20.12 10.20 -6.56
C ILE A 36 21.26 9.97 -5.59
N THR A 37 21.69 8.72 -5.48
CA THR A 37 22.73 8.27 -4.55
C THR A 37 24.06 7.95 -5.25
N VAL A 38 24.04 7.88 -6.58
CA VAL A 38 25.22 7.68 -7.44
C VAL A 38 25.49 8.93 -8.28
N ASP A 39 26.76 9.15 -8.64
CA ASP A 39 27.13 10.31 -9.44
C ASP A 39 26.51 10.24 -10.85
N ARG A 40 25.95 11.38 -11.25
CA ARG A 40 25.26 11.53 -12.51
C ARG A 40 26.22 12.05 -13.56
N ASP A 41 26.70 11.11 -14.35
CA ASP A 41 27.41 11.38 -15.60
C ASP A 41 26.38 11.81 -16.68
N ASN A 42 26.54 11.44 -17.95
CA ASN A 42 25.53 11.68 -19.01
C ASN A 42 24.43 10.59 -19.07
N ASP A 43 24.04 10.03 -17.93
CA ASP A 43 23.12 8.90 -17.85
C ASP A 43 21.66 9.33 -17.74
N LYS A 44 20.77 8.61 -18.42
CA LYS A 44 19.31 8.78 -18.30
C LYS A 44 18.82 8.16 -17.00
N ASN A 45 17.67 8.62 -16.47
CA ASN A 45 17.11 8.13 -15.20
C ASN A 45 17.01 6.59 -15.09
N PRO A 46 16.61 5.83 -16.14
CA PRO A 46 16.62 4.37 -16.07
C PRO A 46 18.02 3.76 -15.89
N VAL A 47 19.04 4.36 -16.50
CA VAL A 47 20.42 3.91 -16.37
C VAL A 47 20.96 4.25 -14.98
N VAL A 48 20.65 5.44 -14.46
CA VAL A 48 20.98 5.83 -13.08
C VAL A 48 20.34 4.86 -12.08
N ALA A 49 19.07 4.52 -12.26
CA ALA A 49 18.38 3.55 -11.40
C ALA A 49 19.04 2.16 -11.42
N LEU A 50 19.42 1.65 -12.59
CA LEU A 50 20.16 0.38 -12.69
C LEU A 50 21.53 0.44 -12.00
N ARG A 51 22.21 1.60 -12.07
CA ARG A 51 23.48 1.82 -11.37
C ARG A 51 23.28 1.87 -9.86
N GLU A 52 22.26 2.54 -9.34
CA GLU A 52 21.96 2.53 -7.89
C GLU A 52 21.69 1.12 -7.37
N ILE A 53 21.00 0.28 -8.17
CA ILE A 53 20.77 -1.13 -7.84
C ILE A 53 22.09 -1.93 -7.88
N ALA A 54 22.88 -1.78 -8.95
CA ALA A 54 24.13 -2.54 -9.11
C ALA A 54 25.21 -2.13 -8.08
N GLU A 55 25.29 -0.85 -7.74
CA GLU A 55 26.19 -0.28 -6.72
C GLU A 55 25.64 -0.47 -5.29
N GLU A 56 24.48 -1.13 -5.13
CA GLU A 56 23.81 -1.41 -3.85
C GLU A 56 23.58 -0.16 -2.97
N THR A 57 23.47 1.02 -3.60
CA THR A 57 23.18 2.27 -2.87
C THR A 57 21.71 2.34 -2.45
N LEU A 58 20.86 1.53 -3.06
CA LEU A 58 19.47 1.31 -2.70
C LEU A 58 19.21 -0.18 -2.56
N SER A 59 18.47 -0.56 -1.52
CA SER A 59 18.08 -1.96 -1.36
C SER A 59 16.93 -2.30 -2.31
N PRO A 60 17.00 -3.42 -3.06
CA PRO A 60 15.89 -3.84 -3.91
C PRO A 60 14.60 -4.14 -3.13
N ALA A 61 14.75 -4.57 -1.87
CA ALA A 61 13.63 -4.85 -0.97
C ALA A 61 12.87 -3.55 -0.63
N ASP A 62 13.56 -2.48 -0.26
CA ASP A 62 12.91 -1.20 0.05
C ASP A 62 12.25 -0.61 -1.21
N LEU A 63 12.91 -0.70 -2.37
CA LEU A 63 12.32 -0.27 -3.64
C LEU A 63 11.04 -1.05 -3.99
N LYS A 64 10.97 -2.31 -3.58
CA LYS A 64 9.79 -3.16 -3.79
C LYS A 64 8.65 -2.76 -2.87
N GLU A 65 8.93 -2.52 -1.59
CA GLU A 65 7.92 -2.02 -0.65
C GLU A 65 7.41 -0.64 -1.06
N ASP A 66 8.30 0.27 -1.45
CA ASP A 66 7.94 1.58 -2.01
C ASP A 66 7.02 1.45 -3.23
N LEU A 67 7.35 0.53 -4.14
CA LEU A 67 6.53 0.25 -5.31
C LEU A 67 5.14 -0.28 -4.89
N ILE A 68 5.08 -1.22 -3.95
CA ILE A 68 3.81 -1.78 -3.45
C ILE A 68 2.96 -0.65 -2.85
N HIS A 69 3.53 0.17 -1.97
CA HIS A 69 2.83 1.30 -1.36
C HIS A 69 2.36 2.32 -2.40
N SER A 70 3.13 2.57 -3.46
CA SER A 70 2.73 3.50 -4.52
C SER A 70 1.52 3.01 -5.34
N LEU A 71 1.19 1.72 -5.27
CA LEU A 71 0.08 1.09 -5.99
C LEU A 71 -1.11 0.74 -5.07
N GLN A 72 -0.90 0.73 -3.74
CA GLN A 72 -1.96 0.52 -2.76
C GLN A 72 -2.86 1.76 -2.68
N LYS A 73 -4.10 1.64 -3.17
CA LYS A 73 -5.08 2.75 -3.11
C LYS A 73 -5.75 2.86 -1.74
N HIS A 74 -5.94 1.74 -1.06
CA HIS A 74 -6.65 1.65 0.22
C HIS A 74 -5.71 0.94 1.21
N VAL A 75 -5.40 1.59 2.32
CA VAL A 75 -4.62 1.02 3.43
C VAL A 75 -5.55 0.97 4.63
N GLU A 76 -5.84 -0.23 5.13
CA GLU A 76 -6.61 -0.38 6.36
C GLU A 76 -5.77 0.19 7.50
N VAL A 77 -6.27 1.27 8.11
CA VAL A 77 -5.68 1.82 9.33
C VAL A 77 -6.28 1.02 10.45
N ASP A 78 -5.44 0.21 11.12
CA ASP A 78 -5.83 -0.49 12.33
C ASP A 78 -6.21 0.57 13.38
N GLU A 79 -7.50 0.67 13.69
CA GLU A 79 -7.98 1.59 14.71
C GLU A 79 -7.46 1.09 16.06
N PRO A 80 -6.86 1.97 16.89
CA PRO A 80 -6.42 1.55 18.20
C PRO A 80 -7.66 1.09 18.97
N GLU A 81 -7.71 -0.20 19.32
CA GLU A 81 -8.70 -0.71 20.25
C GLU A 81 -8.68 0.20 21.48
N MET A 82 -9.78 0.93 21.70
CA MET A 82 -9.95 1.72 22.92
C MET A 82 -9.79 0.73 24.06
N ALA A 83 -8.68 0.84 24.80
CA ALA A 83 -8.47 0.07 26.00
C ALA A 83 -9.68 0.32 26.90
N SER A 84 -10.63 -0.61 26.88
CA SER A 84 -11.77 -0.59 27.78
C SER A 84 -11.16 -0.61 29.16
N GLU A 85 -11.18 0.56 29.81
CA GLU A 85 -10.69 0.71 31.17
C GLU A 85 -11.45 -0.33 31.98
N PHE A 86 -10.76 -1.38 32.39
CA PHE A 86 -11.30 -2.42 33.26
C PHE A 86 -11.93 -1.72 34.46
N ILE A 87 -13.26 -1.58 34.46
CA ILE A 87 -14.01 -1.00 35.57
C ILE A 87 -13.88 -1.99 36.74
N SER A 88 -12.81 -1.81 37.51
CA SER A 88 -12.59 -2.48 38.77
C SER A 88 -13.50 -1.85 39.83
N HIS A 89 -14.80 -2.10 39.73
CA HIS A 89 -15.74 -1.81 40.80
C HIS A 89 -16.08 -3.11 41.54
N SER A 90 -15.14 -3.48 42.40
CA SER A 90 -15.39 -4.27 43.60
C SER A 90 -16.29 -3.48 44.55
N SER A 91 -17.60 -3.49 44.34
CA SER A 91 -18.58 -3.14 45.37
C SER A 91 -19.98 -3.62 44.98
N GLU A 92 -20.58 -4.39 45.88
CA GLU A 92 -22.03 -4.52 46.07
C GLU A 92 -22.77 -5.51 45.15
N ALA A 93 -22.64 -6.78 45.54
CA ALA A 93 -23.77 -7.66 45.85
C ALA A 93 -25.13 -7.33 45.20
N GLY A 94 -25.54 -8.19 44.27
CA GLY A 94 -26.94 -8.53 44.07
C GLY A 94 -27.62 -7.81 42.91
N GLY A 95 -27.50 -8.38 41.71
CA GLY A 95 -28.27 -7.91 40.58
C GLY A 95 -28.01 -8.69 39.31
N VAL A 96 -28.68 -9.83 39.18
CA VAL A 96 -29.06 -10.46 37.90
C VAL A 96 -27.91 -10.77 36.92
N LEU A 97 -27.40 -11.99 37.07
CA LEU A 97 -26.72 -12.75 36.03
C LEU A 97 -27.69 -12.98 34.86
N GLY A 98 -27.67 -12.09 33.88
CA GLY A 98 -28.45 -12.16 32.65
C GLY A 98 -27.56 -11.76 31.49
N THR A 99 -26.82 -12.73 30.97
CA THR A 99 -25.97 -12.63 29.79
C THR A 99 -26.80 -12.18 28.59
N SER A 100 -26.73 -10.90 28.26
CA SER A 100 -27.03 -10.38 26.93
C SER A 100 -26.00 -9.31 26.59
N SER A 101 -24.73 -9.68 26.68
CA SER A 101 -23.72 -9.06 25.82
C SER A 101 -23.90 -9.73 24.46
N GLU A 102 -24.99 -9.34 23.80
CA GLU A 102 -25.09 -9.49 22.36
C GLU A 102 -23.92 -8.70 21.81
N GLU A 103 -23.00 -9.45 21.25
CA GLU A 103 -21.92 -8.98 20.42
C GLU A 103 -22.51 -7.92 19.49
N GLU A 104 -22.26 -6.63 19.75
CA GLU A 104 -22.30 -5.62 18.70
C GLU A 104 -21.10 -5.84 17.78
N GLY A 105 -20.93 -7.09 17.31
CA GLY A 105 -20.27 -7.34 16.05
C GLY A 105 -21.15 -6.64 15.03
N SER A 106 -20.65 -5.52 14.52
CA SER A 106 -21.18 -4.74 13.41
C SER A 106 -22.30 -5.49 12.73
N SER A 107 -23.53 -5.23 13.18
CA SER A 107 -24.69 -5.88 12.59
C SER A 107 -24.73 -5.34 11.18
N PHE A 108 -24.22 -6.12 10.24
CA PHE A 108 -24.44 -5.90 8.83
C PHE A 108 -25.94 -5.97 8.68
N ASP A 109 -26.58 -4.81 8.62
CA ASP A 109 -28.03 -4.72 8.47
C ASP A 109 -28.35 -5.48 7.19
N HIS A 110 -29.06 -6.59 7.31
CA HIS A 110 -29.40 -7.43 6.19
C HIS A 110 -30.43 -6.69 5.35
N MET A 111 -29.97 -5.79 4.49
CA MET A 111 -30.80 -5.16 3.47
C MET A 111 -31.27 -6.25 2.52
N SER A 112 -32.56 -6.24 2.18
CA SER A 112 -33.09 -7.19 1.21
C SER A 112 -32.38 -7.02 -0.14
N GLU A 113 -32.27 -8.09 -0.93
CA GLU A 113 -31.68 -8.02 -2.28
C GLU A 113 -32.37 -6.96 -3.15
N GLU A 114 -33.68 -6.79 -2.99
CA GLU A 114 -34.47 -5.74 -3.64
C GLU A 114 -34.01 -4.33 -3.25
N GLU A 115 -33.66 -4.12 -1.98
CA GLU A 115 -33.19 -2.82 -1.48
C GLU A 115 -31.79 -2.48 -1.99
N LEU A 116 -30.91 -3.49 -2.07
CA LEU A 116 -29.58 -3.36 -2.67
C LEU A 116 -29.68 -3.05 -4.17
N LEU A 117 -30.57 -3.74 -4.90
CA LEU A 117 -30.81 -3.50 -6.33
C LEU A 117 -31.39 -2.09 -6.56
N ALA A 118 -32.36 -1.67 -5.75
CA ALA A 118 -32.94 -0.33 -5.83
C ALA A 118 -31.88 0.77 -5.62
N GLY A 119 -30.93 0.55 -4.71
CA GLY A 119 -29.80 1.45 -4.50
C GLY A 119 -28.89 1.57 -5.73
N ILE A 120 -28.55 0.44 -6.35
CA ILE A 120 -27.70 0.39 -7.56
C ILE A 120 -28.40 1.01 -8.77
N GLU A 121 -29.71 0.79 -8.93
CA GLU A 121 -30.48 1.41 -10.02
C GLU A 121 -30.67 2.92 -9.84
N GLY A 122 -30.78 3.40 -8.59
CA GLY A 122 -30.85 4.83 -8.27
C GLY A 122 -29.52 5.57 -8.39
N LEU A 123 -28.40 4.84 -8.39
CA LEU A 123 -27.07 5.39 -8.61
C LEU A 123 -26.94 5.82 -10.07
N VAL A 124 -27.13 7.13 -10.30
CA VAL A 124 -26.78 7.77 -11.57
C VAL A 124 -25.31 7.48 -11.83
N VAL A 125 -25.05 6.69 -12.88
CA VAL A 125 -23.69 6.46 -13.37
C VAL A 125 -23.08 7.83 -13.61
N PRO A 126 -21.97 8.18 -12.95
CA PRO A 126 -21.33 9.45 -13.20
C PRO A 126 -21.06 9.54 -14.70
N GLU A 127 -21.44 10.67 -15.30
CA GLU A 127 -21.06 10.93 -16.68
C GLU A 127 -19.56 10.69 -16.79
N LYS A 128 -19.15 9.94 -17.81
CA LYS A 128 -17.75 9.84 -18.17
C LYS A 128 -17.27 11.27 -18.36
N SER A 129 -16.56 11.81 -17.37
CA SER A 129 -15.74 12.96 -17.61
C SER A 129 -14.65 12.43 -18.54
N ASP A 130 -14.83 12.69 -19.83
CA ASP A 130 -13.80 12.53 -20.86
C ASP A 130 -12.72 13.60 -20.64
N ASP A 131 -12.23 13.71 -19.40
CA ASP A 131 -11.07 14.49 -19.01
C ASP A 131 -9.83 13.70 -19.45
N TYR A 132 -9.57 13.69 -20.75
CA TYR A 132 -8.26 13.31 -21.32
C TYR A 132 -7.93 14.14 -22.56
#